data_AF-A0A920AB72-F1
#
_entry.id   AF-A0A920AB72-F1
#
_cell.length_a   1.000
_cell.length_b   1.000
_cell.length_c   1.000
_cell.angle_alpha   90.00
_cell.angle_beta   90.00
_cell.angle_gamma   90.00
#
_symmetry.space_group_name_H-M   'P 1'
#
loop_
_entity.id
_entity.type
_entity.pdbx_description
1 polymer ?
#
loop_
_entity_poly.entity_id
_entity_poly.type
_entity_poly.pdbx_seq_one_letter_code
_entity_poly.pdbx_strand_id
1 'polypeptide(L)'
;MDEYADNYNADANVEGEECLYPCEATSAIMTIDANTYGSELYWELIDSTGLILESGTGYSTGDVVDVPLCLDQGHSYTMNAYDSFGDGWNGSTYSISTTCGEDSLAFSYVVANNGGASPCKRFNCCCR
;
A
#
# COMPACT_ATOMS: atom_id res chain seq x y z
N MET A 1 16.02 3.67 19.55
CA MET A 1 15.93 5.02 18.95
C MET A 1 16.60 4.98 17.61
N ASP A 2 15.84 5.26 16.56
CA ASP A 2 16.29 5.31 15.17
C ASP A 2 16.77 6.73 14.85
N GLU A 3 17.99 6.89 14.34
CA GLU A 3 18.59 8.20 14.01
C GLU A 3 17.91 8.90 12.81
N TYR A 4 17.02 8.19 12.12
CA TYR A 4 16.26 8.70 10.97
C TYR A 4 14.84 9.13 11.33
N ALA A 5 14.41 9.04 12.59
CA ALA A 5 13.11 9.55 13.02
C ALA A 5 13.14 11.08 13.20
N ASP A 6 12.07 11.77 12.85
CA ASP A 6 12.01 13.24 12.98
C ASP A 6 11.88 13.71 14.42
N ASN A 7 11.34 12.87 15.31
CA ASN A 7 11.42 13.08 16.74
C ASN A 7 12.65 12.41 17.37
N TYR A 8 13.68 12.10 16.57
CA TYR A 8 14.95 11.65 17.12
C TYR A 8 15.53 12.72 18.04
N ASN A 9 15.77 12.32 19.29
CA ASN A 9 16.43 13.13 20.28
C ASN A 9 17.49 12.26 20.98
N ALA A 10 18.77 12.56 20.74
CA ALA A 10 19.89 11.81 21.29
C ALA A 10 19.94 11.81 22.83
N ASP A 11 19.25 12.75 23.48
CA ASP A 11 19.14 12.88 24.93
C ASP A 11 17.83 12.30 25.50
N ALA A 12 16.96 11.74 24.66
CA ALA A 12 15.72 11.12 25.12
C ALA A 12 16.02 9.83 25.89
N ASN A 13 15.67 9.86 27.18
CA ASN A 13 15.85 8.74 28.11
C ASN A 13 14.50 8.16 28.55
N VAL A 14 13.45 8.43 27.77
CA VAL A 14 12.05 8.07 28.06
C VAL A 14 11.58 7.09 26.98
N GLU A 15 11.28 5.87 27.40
CA GLU A 15 10.70 4.84 26.53
C GLU A 15 9.19 5.12 26.40
N GLY A 16 8.77 5.70 25.27
CA GLY A 16 7.35 5.97 25.03
C GLY A 16 7.00 6.91 23.87
N GLU A 17 7.98 7.53 23.22
CA GLU A 17 7.73 8.26 21.97
C GLU A 17 7.85 7.29 20.79
N GLU A 18 6.74 7.06 20.10
CA GLU A 18 6.75 6.32 18.83
C GLU A 18 7.64 7.10 17.85
N CYS A 19 8.48 6.39 17.09
CA CYS A 19 9.33 7.04 16.09
C CYS A 19 8.42 7.68 15.03
N LEU A 20 8.41 9.00 14.96
CA LEU A 20 7.69 9.78 13.96
C LEU A 20 8.54 9.82 12.69
N TYR A 21 8.08 9.13 11.65
CA TYR A 21 8.56 9.34 10.29
C TYR A 21 7.49 10.12 9.54
N PRO A 22 7.51 11.46 9.54
CA PRO A 22 6.64 12.20 8.66
C PRO A 22 6.98 11.82 7.23
N CYS A 23 5.94 11.67 6.43
CA CYS A 23 6.11 11.50 5.01
C CYS A 23 6.55 12.85 4.44
N GLU A 24 7.84 13.01 4.13
CA GLU A 24 8.38 14.18 3.42
C GLU A 24 7.87 14.27 1.97
N ALA A 25 7.13 13.26 1.52
CA ALA A 25 6.53 13.17 0.20
C ALA A 25 4.98 13.21 0.26
N THR A 26 4.30 12.60 -0.71
CA THR A 26 2.83 12.53 -0.70
C THR A 26 2.38 11.32 0.12
N SER A 27 1.66 11.57 1.22
CA SER A 27 1.06 10.52 2.02
C SER A 27 -0.07 9.85 1.25
N ALA A 28 -0.06 8.52 1.22
CA ALA A 28 -1.10 7.72 0.61
C ALA A 28 -1.44 6.53 1.50
N ILE A 29 -2.62 5.96 1.29
CA ILE A 29 -3.06 4.74 1.94
C ILE A 29 -3.37 3.74 0.84
N MET A 30 -2.74 2.57 0.91
CA MET A 30 -3.14 1.42 0.13
C MET A 30 -4.00 0.49 0.97
N THR A 31 -5.22 0.26 0.53
CA THR A 31 -6.12 -0.73 1.12
C THR A 31 -6.02 -2.02 0.32
N ILE A 32 -5.72 -3.13 0.99
CA ILE A 32 -5.87 -4.49 0.47
C ILE A 32 -7.21 -5.03 0.96
N ASP A 33 -8.08 -5.43 0.04
CA ASP A 33 -9.32 -6.15 0.35
C ASP A 33 -9.13 -7.62 -0.04
N ALA A 34 -8.78 -8.44 0.95
CA ALA A 34 -8.50 -9.87 0.84
C ALA A 34 -9.79 -10.72 0.88
N ASN A 35 -10.84 -10.26 0.18
CA ASN A 35 -12.16 -10.90 0.06
C ASN A 35 -12.16 -12.45 0.09
N THR A 36 -11.47 -13.12 -0.84
CA THR A 36 -11.35 -14.60 -0.81
C THR A 36 -9.92 -15.05 -1.01
N TYR A 37 -9.58 -16.20 -0.43
CA TYR A 37 -8.25 -16.81 -0.54
C TYR A 37 -7.11 -15.89 -0.10
N GLY A 38 -7.34 -15.10 0.97
CA GLY A 38 -6.39 -14.10 1.46
C GLY A 38 -4.97 -14.64 1.69
N SER A 39 -4.85 -15.91 2.11
CA SER A 39 -3.56 -16.55 2.40
C SER A 39 -2.70 -16.79 1.16
N GLU A 40 -3.29 -16.67 -0.03
CA GLU A 40 -2.61 -16.86 -1.31
C GLU A 40 -2.01 -15.55 -1.83
N LEU A 41 -2.49 -14.42 -1.30
CA LEU A 41 -2.14 -13.08 -1.76
C LEU A 41 -0.76 -12.66 -1.27
N TYR A 42 0.07 -12.21 -2.19
CA TYR A 42 1.30 -11.48 -1.92
C TYR A 42 1.43 -10.35 -2.95
N TRP A 43 2.03 -9.23 -2.54
CA TRP A 43 2.28 -8.12 -3.44
C TRP A 43 3.53 -7.35 -3.05
N GLU A 44 4.04 -6.60 -4.01
CA GLU A 44 5.09 -5.62 -3.82
C GLU A 44 4.74 -4.34 -4.59
N LEU A 45 5.04 -3.21 -3.97
CA LEU A 45 5.03 -1.90 -4.61
C LEU A 45 6.48 -1.52 -4.88
N ILE A 46 6.83 -1.37 -6.16
CA ILE A 46 8.18 -1.02 -6.59
C ILE A 46 8.23 0.38 -7.20
N ASP A 47 9.37 1.03 -7.05
CA ASP A 47 9.66 2.30 -7.70
C ASP A 47 10.07 2.12 -9.18
N SER A 48 10.34 3.23 -9.86
CA SER A 48 10.79 3.23 -11.26
C SER A 48 12.15 2.58 -11.51
N THR A 49 12.96 2.37 -10.46
CA THR A 49 14.27 1.70 -10.52
C THR A 49 14.17 0.19 -10.27
N GLY A 50 13.00 -0.28 -9.83
CA GLY A 50 12.75 -1.67 -9.46
C GLY A 50 13.05 -1.97 -7.99
N LEU A 51 13.27 -0.95 -7.15
CA LEU A 51 13.42 -1.14 -5.71
C LEU A 51 12.04 -1.35 -5.07
N ILE A 52 11.95 -2.33 -4.18
CA ILE A 52 10.74 -2.57 -3.37
C ILE A 52 10.64 -1.47 -2.31
N LEU A 53 9.56 -0.70 -2.36
CA LEU A 53 9.21 0.30 -1.35
C LEU A 53 8.40 -0.34 -0.22
N GLU A 54 7.47 -1.21 -0.59
CA GLU A 54 6.58 -1.86 0.36
C GLU A 54 6.12 -3.23 -0.17
N SER A 55 5.78 -4.15 0.72
CA SER A 55 5.26 -5.47 0.35
C SER A 55 4.34 -6.05 1.43
N GLY A 56 3.45 -6.96 1.04
CA GLY A 56 2.51 -7.55 2.00
C GLY A 56 2.10 -8.97 1.64
N THR A 57 1.88 -9.79 2.66
CA THR A 57 1.40 -11.18 2.56
C THR A 57 0.77 -11.63 3.89
N GLY A 58 0.27 -12.87 3.94
CA GLY A 58 -0.20 -13.50 5.17
C GLY A 58 -1.61 -13.11 5.58
N TYR A 59 -2.43 -12.64 4.64
CA TYR A 59 -3.81 -12.25 4.90
C TYR A 59 -4.70 -13.46 5.16
N SER A 60 -5.76 -13.25 5.92
CA SER A 60 -6.90 -14.16 6.01
C SER A 60 -7.99 -13.75 5.02
N THR A 61 -8.81 -14.71 4.63
CA THR A 61 -10.02 -14.45 3.84
C THR A 61 -10.93 -13.45 4.57
N GLY A 62 -11.25 -12.36 3.88
CA GLY A 62 -12.09 -11.27 4.37
C GLY A 62 -11.34 -10.13 5.07
N ASP A 63 -10.00 -10.19 5.15
CA ASP A 63 -9.23 -9.09 5.73
C ASP A 63 -9.32 -7.84 4.86
N VAL A 64 -9.45 -6.68 5.52
CA VAL A 64 -9.29 -5.36 4.89
C VAL A 64 -8.17 -4.65 5.65
N VAL A 65 -7.05 -4.42 4.98
CA VAL A 65 -5.83 -3.91 5.61
C VAL A 65 -5.38 -2.63 4.93
N ASP A 66 -5.25 -1.57 5.71
CA ASP A 66 -4.67 -0.31 5.27
C ASP A 66 -3.16 -0.29 5.51
N VAL A 67 -2.42 0.06 4.48
CA VAL A 67 -0.97 0.18 4.46
C VAL A 67 -0.61 1.63 4.18
N PRO A 68 -0.03 2.36 5.15
CA PRO A 68 0.43 3.72 4.93
C PRO A 68 1.61 3.71 3.97
N LEU A 69 1.58 4.62 2.99
CA LEU A 69 2.61 4.80 1.98
C LEU A 69 3.11 6.24 1.97
N CYS A 70 4.38 6.41 1.64
CA CYS A 70 4.98 7.70 1.37
C CYS A 70 5.54 7.71 -0.05
N LEU A 71 4.88 8.43 -0.96
CA LEU A 71 5.16 8.39 -2.39
C LEU A 71 5.72 9.72 -2.88
N ASP A 72 6.91 9.69 -3.48
CA ASP A 72 7.51 10.84 -4.16
C ASP A 72 6.68 11.28 -5.38
N GLN A 73 6.50 12.59 -5.49
CA GLN A 73 5.77 13.21 -6.60
C GLN A 73 6.58 13.13 -7.90
N GLY A 74 5.90 12.95 -9.03
CA GLY A 74 6.55 12.90 -10.35
C GLY A 74 7.26 11.58 -10.65
N HIS A 75 7.21 10.61 -9.73
CA HIS A 75 7.73 9.26 -9.94
C HIS A 75 6.61 8.28 -10.32
N SER A 76 7.00 7.21 -11.01
CA SER A 76 6.11 6.10 -11.36
C SER A 76 6.36 4.92 -10.43
N TYR A 77 5.28 4.30 -9.98
CA TYR A 77 5.29 3.10 -9.15
C TYR A 77 4.57 1.97 -9.87
N THR A 78 4.99 0.74 -9.59
CA THR A 78 4.34 -0.47 -10.11
C THR A 78 3.88 -1.33 -8.94
N MET A 79 2.59 -1.66 -8.93
CA MET A 79 2.04 -2.66 -8.02
C MET A 79 2.07 -4.03 -8.70
N ASN A 80 2.93 -4.92 -8.20
CA ASN A 80 2.93 -6.32 -8.63
C ASN A 80 2.09 -7.13 -7.66
N ALA A 81 1.10 -7.83 -8.20
CA ALA A 81 0.19 -8.69 -7.45
C ALA A 81 0.48 -10.14 -7.81
N TYR A 82 0.68 -10.96 -6.78
CA TYR A 82 1.02 -12.37 -6.87
C TYR A 82 -0.01 -13.21 -6.13
N ASP A 83 -0.17 -14.44 -6.61
CA ASP A 83 -1.09 -15.41 -6.08
C ASP A 83 -0.41 -16.79 -6.08
N SER A 84 -0.35 -17.43 -4.91
CA SER A 84 0.45 -18.65 -4.74
C SER A 84 -0.10 -19.87 -5.50
N PHE A 85 -1.41 -19.90 -5.79
CA PHE A 85 -2.05 -20.97 -6.57
C PHE A 85 -2.13 -20.65 -8.06
N GLY A 86 -1.92 -19.38 -8.44
CA GLY A 86 -1.72 -18.91 -9.80
C GLY A 86 -3.00 -18.71 -10.61
N ASP A 87 -4.17 -18.65 -9.96
CA ASP A 87 -5.45 -18.37 -10.60
C ASP A 87 -5.90 -16.91 -10.46
N GLY A 88 -5.22 -16.15 -9.60
CA GLY A 88 -5.40 -14.72 -9.43
C GLY A 88 -6.02 -14.40 -8.07
N TRP A 89 -6.32 -13.13 -7.82
CA TRP A 89 -6.79 -12.70 -6.50
C TRP A 89 -8.25 -13.04 -6.23
N ASN A 90 -8.95 -13.74 -7.14
CA ASN A 90 -10.28 -14.30 -6.92
C ASN A 90 -11.33 -13.32 -6.35
N GLY A 91 -11.30 -12.06 -6.79
CA GLY A 91 -12.22 -11.02 -6.32
C GLY A 91 -11.65 -10.14 -5.20
N SER A 92 -10.50 -10.49 -4.64
CA SER A 92 -9.70 -9.58 -3.82
C SER A 92 -9.08 -8.46 -4.66
N THR A 93 -8.93 -7.29 -4.06
CA THR A 93 -8.52 -6.06 -4.77
C THR A 93 -7.52 -5.26 -3.96
N TYR A 94 -6.96 -4.23 -4.59
CA TYR A 94 -6.21 -3.19 -3.92
C TYR A 94 -6.69 -1.82 -4.39
N SER A 95 -6.55 -0.80 -3.54
CA SER A 95 -6.78 0.58 -3.90
C SER A 95 -5.79 1.48 -3.17
N ILE A 96 -5.06 2.29 -3.91
CA ILE A 96 -4.19 3.33 -3.38
C ILE A 96 -4.92 4.66 -3.52
N SER A 97 -5.04 5.37 -2.42
CA SER A 97 -5.67 6.69 -2.37
C SER A 97 -4.81 7.67 -1.60
N THR A 98 -4.92 8.95 -1.95
CA THR A 98 -4.27 10.05 -1.25
C THR A 98 -5.27 11.16 -1.01
N THR A 99 -4.99 11.99 -0.02
CA THR A 99 -5.76 13.19 0.28
C THR A 99 -4.91 14.40 -0.06
N CYS A 100 -5.49 15.32 -0.83
CA CYS A 100 -4.86 16.59 -1.17
C CYS A 100 -5.70 17.75 -0.62
N GLY A 101 -5.03 18.85 -0.32
CA GLY A 101 -5.64 20.04 0.26
C GLY A 101 -5.58 20.03 1.79
N GLU A 102 -5.85 21.20 2.36
CA GLU A 102 -5.77 21.45 3.79
C GLU A 102 -7.18 21.66 4.37
N ASP A 103 -7.37 21.25 5.63
CA ASP A 103 -8.59 21.48 6.41
C ASP A 103 -9.88 21.06 5.68
N SER A 104 -10.84 21.99 5.56
CA SER A 104 -12.15 21.77 4.96
C SER A 104 -12.15 21.72 3.43
N LEU A 105 -11.00 21.97 2.80
CA LEU A 105 -10.80 21.85 1.36
C LEU A 105 -10.10 20.54 0.99
N ALA A 106 -9.78 19.69 1.97
CA ALA A 106 -9.21 18.38 1.73
C ALA A 106 -10.17 17.50 0.93
N PHE A 107 -9.65 16.85 -0.11
CA PHE A 107 -10.37 15.87 -0.91
C PHE A 107 -9.49 14.63 -1.13
N SER A 108 -10.11 13.46 -1.10
CA SER A 108 -9.43 12.19 -1.36
C SER A 108 -9.71 11.72 -2.78
N TYR A 109 -8.71 11.12 -3.41
CA TYR A 109 -8.85 10.50 -4.72
C TYR A 109 -8.03 9.22 -4.83
N VAL A 110 -8.49 8.30 -5.68
CA VAL A 110 -7.81 7.04 -5.98
C VAL A 110 -6.72 7.29 -7.01
N VAL A 111 -5.47 6.99 -6.65
CA VAL A 111 -4.31 7.12 -7.55
C VAL A 111 -4.10 5.84 -8.36
N ALA A 112 -4.41 4.67 -7.81
CA ALA A 112 -4.28 3.39 -8.51
C ALA A 112 -5.14 2.30 -7.86
N ASN A 113 -5.91 1.55 -8.65
CA ASN A 113 -6.73 0.44 -8.15
C ASN A 113 -7.01 -0.64 -9.20
N ASN A 114 -6.19 -0.74 -10.26
CA ASN A 114 -6.44 -1.62 -11.41
C ASN A 114 -7.87 -1.47 -12.00
N GLY A 115 -8.42 -0.25 -12.00
CA GLY A 115 -9.79 0.03 -12.44
C GLY A 115 -10.86 -0.62 -11.56
N GLY A 116 -10.52 -0.96 -10.32
CA GLY A 116 -11.36 -1.72 -9.39
C GLY A 116 -11.41 -3.22 -9.66
N ALA A 117 -10.66 -3.73 -10.65
CA ALA A 117 -10.65 -5.14 -10.98
C ALA A 117 -9.67 -5.93 -10.12
N SER A 118 -10.06 -7.14 -9.75
CA SER A 118 -9.17 -8.10 -9.08
C SER A 118 -7.98 -8.45 -9.98
N PRO A 119 -6.73 -8.43 -9.45
CA PRO A 119 -5.57 -8.89 -10.19
C PRO A 119 -5.76 -10.32 -10.72
N CYS A 120 -5.51 -10.50 -12.02
CA CYS A 120 -5.76 -11.76 -12.71
C CYS A 120 -4.57 -12.16 -13.57
N LYS A 121 -4.48 -13.45 -13.89
CA LYS A 121 -3.57 -13.91 -14.94
C LYS A 121 -4.06 -13.41 -16.30
N ARG A 122 -3.13 -12.90 -17.12
CA ARG A 122 -3.24 -12.24 -18.46
C ARG A 122 -4.27 -12.77 -19.49
N PHE A 123 -5.01 -13.87 -19.22
CA PHE A 123 -6.05 -14.41 -20.10
C PHE A 123 -7.35 -14.87 -19.38
N ASN A 124 -7.49 -14.68 -18.06
CA ASN A 124 -8.64 -15.15 -17.27
C ASN A 124 -9.27 -14.06 -16.38
N CYS A 125 -9.04 -12.78 -16.68
CA CYS A 125 -9.90 -11.72 -16.14
C CYS A 125 -11.31 -11.93 -16.70
N CYS A 126 -12.16 -12.66 -15.99
CA CYS A 126 -13.59 -12.63 -16.20
C CYS A 126 -14.06 -11.20 -15.93
N CYS A 127 -14.11 -10.37 -16.98
CA CYS A 127 -15.17 -9.38 -17.08
C CYS A 127 -16.48 -10.18 -16.99
N ARG A 128 -17.10 -10.21 -15.81
CA ARG A 128 -18.50 -10.61 -15.72
C ARG A 128 -19.39 -9.45 -16.12
#